data_AF-A0A7W9L804-F1
#
_entry.id   AF-A0A7W9L804-F1
#
_cell.length_a   1.000
_cell.length_b   1.000
_cell.length_c   1.000
_cell.angle_alpha   90.00
_cell.angle_beta   90.00
_cell.angle_gamma   90.00
#
_symmetry.space_group_name_H-M   'P 1'
#
loop_
_entity.id
_entity.type
_entity.pdbx_description
1 polymer ?
#
loop_
_entity_poly.entity_id
_entity_poly.type
_entity_poly.pdbx_seq_one_letter_code
_entity_poly.pdbx_strand_id
1 'polypeptide(L)'
;MARLSLTPQSAQRVAEWKAKAKPEDIELVARVLEWASEGLNGIKFYCTKDDVDKSITFVQPRDHLYVLIRMWPLDLPDYPNQFEVLNIFEDPSKPDYAPD
;
A
#
# COMPACT_ATOMS: atom_id res chain seq x y z
N MET A 1 -18.93 -5.22 3.50
CA MET A 1 -18.14 -3.98 3.59
C MET A 1 -18.03 -3.40 2.18
N ALA A 2 -18.11 -2.08 2.01
CA ALA A 2 -17.92 -1.46 0.71
C ALA A 2 -16.44 -1.58 0.30
N ARG A 3 -16.17 -1.90 -0.96
CA ARG A 3 -14.81 -1.94 -1.50
C ARG A 3 -14.31 -0.50 -1.66
N LEU A 4 -13.13 -0.19 -1.13
CA LEU A 4 -12.50 1.12 -1.29
C LEU A 4 -11.96 1.28 -2.71
N SER A 5 -12.13 2.44 -3.30
CA SER A 5 -11.65 2.76 -4.65
C SER A 5 -10.33 3.52 -4.63
N LEU A 6 -9.44 3.21 -5.56
CA LEU A 6 -8.20 3.95 -5.72
C LEU A 6 -8.48 5.36 -6.26
N THR A 7 -7.84 6.40 -5.71
CA THR A 7 -8.00 7.76 -6.26
C THR A 7 -7.36 7.89 -7.65
N PRO A 8 -7.84 8.78 -8.54
CA PRO A 8 -7.27 8.96 -9.87
C PRO A 8 -5.77 9.30 -9.85
N GLN A 9 -5.34 10.10 -8.88
CA GLN A 9 -3.93 10.45 -8.68
C GLN A 9 -3.09 9.23 -8.27
N SER A 10 -3.64 8.38 -7.40
CA SER A 10 -2.97 7.14 -7.00
C SER A 10 -2.90 6.15 -8.16
N ALA A 11 -3.96 6.05 -8.99
CA ALA A 11 -3.95 5.23 -10.19
C ALA A 11 -2.87 5.65 -11.19
N GLN A 12 -2.68 6.96 -11.39
CA GLN A 12 -1.59 7.50 -12.21
C GLN A 12 -0.23 7.10 -11.65
N ARG A 13 0.00 7.27 -10.34
CA ARG A 13 1.27 6.92 -9.70
C ARG A 13 1.58 5.42 -9.81
N VAL A 14 0.59 4.56 -9.61
CA VAL A 14 0.73 3.11 -9.82
C VAL A 14 1.10 2.82 -11.27
N ALA A 15 0.48 3.48 -12.25
CA ALA A 15 0.81 3.30 -13.66
C ALA A 15 2.25 3.74 -14.01
N GLU A 16 2.69 4.88 -13.47
CA GLU A 16 4.06 5.39 -13.65
C GLU A 16 5.12 4.46 -13.05
N TRP A 17 4.86 3.94 -11.84
CA TRP A 17 5.73 2.95 -11.21
C TRP A 17 5.73 1.63 -12.01
N LYS A 18 4.54 1.15 -12.41
CA LYS A 18 4.35 -0.09 -13.17
C LYS A 18 5.11 -0.08 -14.50
N ALA A 19 5.26 1.08 -15.14
CA ALA A 19 6.03 1.23 -16.38
C ALA A 19 7.54 0.94 -16.22
N LYS A 20 8.06 0.97 -15.00
CA LYS A 20 9.49 0.76 -14.67
C LYS A 20 9.73 -0.47 -13.80
N ALA A 21 8.66 -1.06 -13.26
CA ALA A 21 8.71 -2.18 -12.32
C ALA A 21 8.96 -3.52 -13.03
N LYS A 22 9.51 -4.48 -12.28
CA LYS A 22 9.64 -5.88 -12.74
C LYS A 22 8.25 -6.56 -12.73
N PRO A 23 7.99 -7.53 -13.63
CA PRO A 23 6.72 -8.24 -13.67
C PRO A 23 6.31 -8.88 -12.32
N GLU A 24 7.28 -9.46 -11.61
CA GLU A 24 7.06 -10.07 -10.29
C GLU A 24 6.56 -9.05 -9.24
N ASP A 25 7.10 -7.82 -9.27
CA ASP A 25 6.72 -6.76 -8.35
C ASP A 25 5.32 -6.25 -8.64
N ILE A 26 4.95 -6.19 -9.93
CA ILE A 26 3.63 -5.75 -10.38
C ILE A 26 2.55 -6.65 -9.79
N GLU A 27 2.76 -7.96 -9.79
CA GLU A 27 1.80 -8.92 -9.21
C GLU A 27 1.68 -8.76 -7.69
N LEU A 28 2.81 -8.55 -7.01
CA LEU A 28 2.85 -8.31 -5.57
C LEU A 28 2.13 -7.02 -5.19
N VAL A 29 2.41 -5.91 -5.87
CA VAL A 29 1.75 -4.63 -5.62
C VAL A 29 0.27 -4.70 -5.99
N ALA A 30 -0.12 -5.40 -7.07
CA ALA A 30 -1.53 -5.60 -7.40
C ALA A 30 -2.29 -6.30 -6.26
N ARG A 31 -1.69 -7.31 -5.61
CA ARG A 31 -2.26 -7.96 -4.42
C ARG A 31 -2.37 -7.00 -3.23
N VAL A 32 -1.36 -6.17 -3.02
CA VAL A 32 -1.42 -5.13 -1.98
C VAL A 32 -2.59 -4.17 -2.22
N LEU A 33 -2.79 -3.72 -3.45
CA LEU A 33 -3.89 -2.82 -3.81
C LEU A 33 -5.27 -3.49 -3.69
N GLU A 34 -5.35 -4.79 -4.01
CA GLU A 34 -6.57 -5.57 -3.78
C GLU A 34 -6.92 -5.61 -2.29
N TRP A 35 -5.96 -5.93 -1.43
CA TRP A 35 -6.20 -5.92 0.02
C TRP A 35 -6.47 -4.52 0.57
N ALA A 36 -5.80 -3.49 0.07
CA ALA A 36 -6.10 -2.11 0.43
C ALA A 36 -7.56 -1.76 0.10
N SER A 37 -8.08 -2.25 -1.04
CA SER A 37 -9.49 -2.10 -1.40
C SER A 37 -10.47 -2.79 -0.44
N GLU A 38 -9.99 -3.76 0.34
CA GLU A 38 -10.76 -4.51 1.36
C GLU A 38 -10.49 -4.03 2.80
N GLY A 39 -9.75 -2.93 2.97
CA GLY A 39 -9.42 -2.40 4.30
C GLY A 39 -8.14 -2.96 4.92
N LEU A 40 -7.29 -3.63 4.13
CA LEU A 40 -6.13 -4.44 4.58
C LEU A 40 -6.52 -5.57 5.55
N ASN A 41 -7.79 -5.98 5.55
CA ASN A 41 -8.25 -7.08 6.38
C ASN A 41 -7.64 -8.41 5.92
N GLY A 42 -6.94 -9.11 6.81
CA GLY A 42 -6.31 -10.39 6.49
C GLY A 42 -5.09 -10.27 5.58
N ILE A 43 -4.47 -9.09 5.51
CA ILE A 43 -3.18 -8.90 4.83
C ILE A 43 -2.13 -9.88 5.38
N LYS A 44 -1.48 -10.63 4.49
CA LYS A 44 -0.35 -11.53 4.79
C LYS A 44 1.01 -10.92 4.51
N PHE A 45 1.06 -9.62 4.20
CA PHE A 45 2.29 -8.88 4.04
C PHE A 45 2.63 -8.15 5.33
N TYR A 46 3.91 -7.85 5.51
CA TYR A 46 4.34 -7.05 6.64
C TYR A 46 3.76 -5.63 6.51
N CYS A 47 3.13 -5.15 7.58
CA CYS A 47 2.45 -3.86 7.62
C CYS A 47 2.89 -3.09 8.85
N THR A 48 3.38 -1.87 8.65
CA THR A 48 3.70 -0.94 9.76
C THR A 48 2.95 0.35 9.55
N LYS A 49 2.36 0.91 10.61
CA LYS A 49 1.74 2.24 10.54
C LYS A 49 2.79 3.31 10.75
N ASP A 50 2.63 4.45 10.11
CA ASP A 50 3.46 5.61 10.41
C ASP A 50 3.20 6.09 11.85
N ASP A 51 4.29 6.39 12.58
CA ASP A 51 4.23 6.83 13.97
C ASP A 51 3.65 8.26 14.11
N VAL A 52 3.77 9.08 13.05
CA VAL A 52 3.30 10.47 13.04
C VAL A 52 1.88 10.56 12.49
N ASP A 53 1.63 9.94 11.33
CA ASP A 53 0.32 9.91 10.66
C ASP A 53 -0.22 8.48 10.59
N LYS A 54 -0.99 8.07 11.60
CA LYS A 54 -1.58 6.72 11.71
C LYS A 54 -2.55 6.35 10.58
N SER A 55 -2.89 7.29 9.69
CA SER A 55 -3.62 6.99 8.45
C SER A 55 -2.71 6.34 7.39
N ILE A 56 -1.40 6.47 7.51
CA ILE A 56 -0.43 5.90 6.58
C ILE A 56 0.00 4.53 7.07
N THR A 57 -0.07 3.55 6.17
CA THR A 57 0.41 2.19 6.36
C THR A 57 1.45 1.88 5.30
N PHE A 58 2.62 1.45 5.75
CA PHE A 58 3.69 0.87 4.95
C PHE A 58 3.41 -0.62 4.81
N VAL A 59 3.19 -1.06 3.57
CA VAL A 59 3.03 -2.48 3.24
C VAL A 59 4.29 -2.94 2.52
N GLN A 60 4.92 -3.98 3.04
CA GLN A 60 6.12 -4.59 2.46
C GLN A 60 5.78 -5.98 1.90
N PRO A 61 5.42 -6.08 0.60
CA PRO A 61 5.04 -7.36 0.01
C PRO A 61 6.20 -8.33 -0.25
N ARG A 62 7.43 -7.81 -0.34
CA ARG A 62 8.67 -8.60 -0.38
C ARG A 62 9.82 -7.78 0.19
N ASP A 63 10.98 -8.39 0.37
CA ASP A 63 12.16 -7.68 0.85
C ASP A 63 12.51 -6.48 -0.05
N HIS A 64 12.89 -5.38 0.59
CA HIS A 64 13.14 -4.06 0.03
C HIS A 64 11.99 -3.37 -0.73
N LEU A 65 10.86 -4.00 -1.04
CA LEU A 65 9.75 -3.37 -1.77
C LEU A 65 8.70 -2.82 -0.80
N TYR A 66 8.41 -1.52 -0.88
CA TYR A 66 7.46 -0.85 0.00
C TYR A 66 6.36 -0.15 -0.80
N VAL A 67 5.12 -0.32 -0.34
CA VAL A 67 3.92 0.36 -0.84
C VAL A 67 3.36 1.20 0.30
N LEU A 68 3.35 2.51 0.11
CA LEU A 68 2.82 3.45 1.10
C LEU A 68 1.38 3.75 0.76
N ILE A 69 0.49 3.39 1.68
CA ILE A 69 -0.95 3.52 1.49
C ILE A 69 -1.50 4.41 2.58
N ARG A 70 -2.22 5.46 2.20
CA ARG A 70 -3.04 6.21 3.14
C ARG A 70 -4.46 5.63 3.14
N MET A 71 -4.89 5.24 4.33
CA MET A 71 -6.22 4.75 4.64
C MET A 71 -6.78 5.51 5.81
N TRP A 72 -8.00 5.98 5.64
CA TRP A 72 -8.66 6.73 6.68
C TRP A 72 -9.41 5.83 7.66
N PRO A 73 -9.39 6.12 8.98
CA PRO A 73 -10.12 5.35 9.97
C PRO A 73 -11.62 5.39 9.69
N LEU A 74 -12.30 4.23 9.73
CA LEU A 74 -13.72 4.11 9.36
C LEU A 74 -14.68 4.94 10.24
N ASP A 75 -14.22 5.45 11.38
CA ASP A 75 -15.02 6.12 12.39
C ASP A 75 -15.27 7.63 12.18
N LEU A 76 -14.77 8.26 11.11
CA LEU A 76 -15.09 9.67 10.84
C LEU A 76 -16.09 9.83 9.68
N PRO A 77 -17.08 10.73 9.83
CA PRO A 77 -18.24 10.84 8.94
C PRO A 77 -17.92 11.32 7.52
N ASP A 78 -16.71 11.81 7.26
CA ASP A 78 -16.34 12.51 6.03
C ASP A 78 -15.39 11.71 5.12
N TYR A 79 -15.14 10.42 5.41
CA TYR A 79 -14.14 9.70 4.66
C TYR A 79 -14.62 9.22 3.29
N PRO A 80 -13.83 9.49 2.24
CA PRO A 80 -14.14 8.94 0.94
C PRO A 80 -14.02 7.42 1.03
N ASN A 81 -14.91 6.70 0.34
CA ASN A 81 -14.82 5.24 0.18
C ASN A 81 -13.67 4.90 -0.78
N GLN A 82 -12.48 5.39 -0.46
CA GLN A 82 -11.29 5.43 -1.28
C GLN A 82 -10.05 5.21 -0.42
N PHE A 83 -8.94 4.88 -1.08
CA PHE A 83 -7.61 4.85 -0.48
C PHE A 83 -6.60 5.48 -1.42
N GLU A 84 -5.47 5.94 -0.88
CA GLU A 84 -4.42 6.57 -1.67
C GLU A 84 -3.12 5.77 -1.63
N VAL A 85 -2.47 5.67 -2.79
CA VAL A 85 -1.10 5.19 -2.89
C VAL A 85 -0.20 6.41 -2.93
N LEU A 86 0.46 6.66 -1.81
CA LEU A 86 1.36 7.79 -1.65
C LEU A 86 2.64 7.57 -2.44
N ASN A 87 3.22 6.36 -2.33
CA ASN A 87 4.44 6.00 -3.02
C ASN A 87 4.62 4.49 -3.17
N ILE A 88 5.39 4.06 -4.16
CA ILE A 88 5.88 2.69 -4.29
C ILE A 88 7.37 2.80 -4.59
N PHE A 89 8.21 2.20 -3.76
CA PHE A 89 9.65 2.29 -3.92
C PHE A 89 10.36 1.03 -3.41
N GLU A 90 11.56 0.86 -3.91
CA GLU A 90 12.51 -0.13 -3.39
C GLU A 90 13.51 0.61 -2.49
N ASP A 91 13.66 0.17 -1.24
CA ASP A 91 14.71 0.67 -0.33
C ASP A 91 15.83 -0.37 -0.20
N PRO A 92 16.92 -0.23 -0.97
CA PRO A 92 18.04 -1.16 -0.92
C PRO A 92 18.94 -0.97 0.32
N SER A 93 18.62 -0.01 1.20
CA SER A 93 19.46 0.39 2.33
C SER A 93 19.00 -0.23 3.66
N LYS A 94 17.75 -0.67 3.75
CA LYS A 94 17.23 -1.47 4.86
C LYS A 94 17.76 -2.90 4.72
N PRO A 95 18.40 -3.50 5.73
CA PRO A 95 18.80 -4.90 5.67
C PRO A 95 17.57 -5.81 5.51
N ASP A 96 17.76 -6.96 4.85
CA ASP A 96 16.76 -8.01 4.68
C ASP A 96 16.15 -8.32 6.05
N TYR A 97 14.89 -7.93 6.25
CA TYR A 97 14.25 -8.05 7.56
C TYR A 97 13.64 -9.44 7.64
N ALA A 98 14.45 -10.39 8.10
CA ALA A 98 13.97 -11.72 8.46
C ALA A 98 13.04 -11.59 9.68
N PRO A 99 11.75 -11.97 9.58
CA PRO A 99 10.90 -12.05 10.75
C PRO A 99 11.42 -13.18 11.66
N ASP A 100 11.68 -12.84 12.92
CA ASP A 100 11.96 -13.79 14.01
C ASP A 100 10.72 -14.66 14.32
#